data_AF-A0A967KDD7-F1
#
_entry.id   AF-A0A967KDD7-F1
#
_cell.length_a   1.000
_cell.length_b   1.000
_cell.length_c   1.000
_cell.angle_alpha   90.00
_cell.angle_beta   90.00
_cell.angle_gamma   90.00
#
_symmetry.space_group_name_H-M   'P 1'
#
loop_
_entity.id
_entity.type
_entity.pdbx_description
1 polymer ?
#
loop_
_entity_poly.entity_id
_entity_poly.type
_entity_poly.pdbx_seq_one_letter_code
_entity_poly.pdbx_strand_id
1 'polypeptide(L)'
;GTLLSTVPWATPTAFASLATGTNPGQHGVYDFGRLTNHDYTAFIPTNGSDIYGRTLWQLLSEAGISNGVINMPMTYPAQALPGSFQIAGIPYPGGSPR
;
A
#
# COMPACT_ATOMS: atom_id res chain seq x y z
N GLY A 1 9.41 -4.49 23.97
CA GLY A 1 10.58 -3.81 23.37
C GLY A 1 10.12 -2.60 22.57
N THR A 2 11.04 -1.75 22.13
CA THR A 2 10.74 -0.58 21.28
C THR A 2 10.58 -1.01 19.82
N LEU A 3 9.49 -0.61 19.17
CA LEU A 3 9.30 -0.84 17.74
C LEU A 3 9.91 0.33 16.95
N LEU A 4 10.87 0.02 16.08
CA LEU A 4 11.48 0.99 15.19
C LEU A 4 10.61 1.17 13.94
N SER A 5 10.57 2.40 13.41
CA SER A 5 9.93 2.71 12.14
C SER A 5 10.74 2.21 10.95
N THR A 6 10.21 2.41 9.75
CA THR A 6 10.89 2.17 8.48
C THR A 6 11.92 3.27 8.16
N VAL A 7 12.86 2.96 7.27
CA VAL A 7 13.75 3.92 6.64
C VAL A 7 13.49 3.88 5.12
N PRO A 8 13.01 4.97 4.49
CA PRO A 8 12.73 6.30 5.04
C PRO A 8 11.51 6.34 5.98
N TRP A 9 11.48 7.34 6.85
CA TRP A 9 10.46 7.50 7.91
C TRP A 9 9.21 8.19 7.36
N ALA A 10 8.72 7.71 6.22
CA ALA A 10 7.58 8.26 5.50
C ALA A 10 6.34 7.41 5.73
N THR A 11 5.18 8.07 5.88
CA THR A 11 3.88 7.42 6.09
C THR A 11 3.55 6.32 5.07
N PRO A 12 3.64 6.53 3.74
CA PRO A 12 3.26 5.51 2.77
C PRO A 12 4.21 4.31 2.82
N THR A 13 5.50 4.58 3.08
CA THR A 13 6.54 3.56 3.28
C THR A 13 6.23 2.69 4.49
N ALA A 14 5.91 3.30 5.64
CA ALA A 14 5.57 2.58 6.85
C ALA A 14 4.32 1.69 6.67
N PHE A 15 3.28 2.20 6.01
CA PHE A 15 2.06 1.42 5.75
C PHE A 15 2.27 0.29 4.74
N ALA A 16 3.09 0.50 3.70
CA ALA A 16 3.44 -0.58 2.77
C ALA A 16 4.31 -1.66 3.42
N SER A 17 5.26 -1.27 4.30
CA SER A 17 6.02 -2.23 5.12
C SER A 17 5.12 -3.00 6.09
N LEU A 18 4.18 -2.32 6.75
CA LEU A 18 3.19 -2.97 7.62
C LEU A 18 2.33 -3.97 6.84
N ALA A 19 1.87 -3.58 5.65
CA ALA A 19 1.02 -4.40 4.80
C ALA A 19 1.73 -5.66 4.32
N THR A 20 3.01 -5.56 3.95
CA THR A 20 3.75 -6.65 3.29
C THR A 20 4.67 -7.43 4.23
N GLY A 21 5.01 -6.86 5.40
CA GLY A 21 6.05 -7.40 6.28
C GLY A 21 7.46 -7.29 5.70
N THR A 22 7.66 -6.49 4.66
CA THR A 22 8.94 -6.34 3.95
C THR A 22 9.50 -4.92 4.06
N ASN A 23 10.77 -4.72 3.69
CA ASN A 23 11.40 -3.39 3.72
C ASN A 23 11.14 -2.61 2.40
N PRO A 24 11.43 -1.29 2.35
CA PRO A 24 11.14 -0.45 1.19
C PRO A 24 11.81 -0.87 -0.11
N GLY A 25 13.00 -1.49 -0.03
CA GLY A 25 13.68 -2.07 -1.19
C GLY A 25 12.90 -3.23 -1.82
N GLN A 26 12.02 -3.88 -1.07
CA GLN A 26 11.22 -5.01 -1.54
C GLN A 26 9.83 -4.59 -2.02
N HIS A 27 9.11 -3.75 -1.25
CA HIS A 27 7.76 -3.32 -1.62
C HIS A 27 7.71 -2.09 -2.52
N GLY A 28 8.83 -1.37 -2.73
CA GLY A 28 8.98 -0.34 -3.75
C GLY A 28 8.38 1.04 -3.45
N VAL A 29 7.78 1.23 -2.28
CA VAL A 29 7.13 2.50 -1.88
C VAL A 29 8.06 3.30 -0.99
N TYR A 30 8.32 4.55 -1.38
CA TYR A 30 9.24 5.46 -0.68
C TYR A 30 8.61 6.79 -0.24
N ASP A 31 7.58 7.26 -0.96
CA ASP A 31 6.84 8.50 -0.67
C ASP A 31 5.44 8.47 -1.32
N PHE A 32 4.62 9.48 -1.06
CA PHE A 32 3.28 9.67 -1.63
C PHE A 32 3.32 10.01 -3.12
N GLY A 33 4.49 10.34 -3.65
CA GLY A 33 4.73 10.50 -5.07
C GLY A 33 5.89 9.66 -5.54
N ARG A 34 5.84 9.29 -6.81
CA ARG A 34 6.93 8.68 -7.54
C ARG A 34 7.26 9.50 -8.79
N LEU A 35 8.52 9.44 -9.17
CA LEU A 35 9.03 10.02 -10.41
C LEU A 35 8.91 9.00 -11.54
N THR A 36 8.75 9.49 -12.76
CA THR A 36 8.91 8.68 -13.98
C THR A 36 10.32 8.80 -14.53
N ASN A 37 10.75 7.81 -15.32
CA ASN A 37 12.11 7.76 -15.85
C ASN A 37 12.48 9.07 -16.57
N HIS A 38 13.43 9.79 -15.98
CA HIS A 38 13.99 11.06 -16.45
C HIS A 38 13.02 12.24 -16.56
N ASP A 39 11.82 12.13 -16.00
CA ASP A 39 10.89 13.26 -15.87
C ASP A 39 10.75 13.65 -14.40
N TYR A 40 11.45 14.71 -14.04
CA TYR A 40 11.44 15.32 -12.70
C TYR A 40 10.38 16.42 -12.57
N THR A 41 9.56 16.61 -13.61
CA THR A 41 8.50 17.64 -13.64
C THR A 41 7.13 17.06 -13.28
N ALA A 42 6.96 15.75 -13.43
CA ALA A 42 5.71 15.06 -13.11
C ALA A 42 5.76 14.39 -11.72
N PHE A 43 4.88 14.84 -10.82
CA PHE A 43 4.58 14.16 -9.57
C PHE A 43 3.44 13.17 -9.79
N ILE A 44 3.72 11.87 -9.76
CA ILE A 44 2.69 10.83 -9.89
C ILE A 44 2.34 10.28 -8.51
N PRO A 45 1.08 10.35 -8.06
CA PRO A 45 0.69 9.79 -6.76
C PRO A 45 0.94 8.29 -6.69
N THR A 46 1.68 7.87 -5.66
CA THR A 46 1.88 6.47 -5.32
C THR A 46 0.61 5.92 -4.68
N ASN A 47 0.13 4.76 -5.11
CA ASN A 47 -1.04 4.09 -4.55
C ASN A 47 -0.77 2.60 -4.30
N GLY A 48 -1.78 1.86 -3.87
CA GLY A 48 -1.68 0.44 -3.54
C GLY A 48 -1.31 -0.46 -4.72
N SER A 49 -1.52 -0.02 -5.97
CA SER A 49 -1.06 -0.74 -7.17
C SER A 49 0.45 -0.65 -7.37
N ASP A 50 1.13 0.32 -6.73
CA ASP A 50 2.58 0.48 -6.81
C ASP A 50 3.31 -0.37 -5.75
N ILE A 51 2.58 -1.05 -4.84
CA ILE A 51 3.18 -1.96 -3.86
C ILE A 51 3.57 -3.27 -4.55
N TYR A 52 4.85 -3.64 -4.43
CA TYR A 52 5.33 -4.96 -4.86
C TYR A 52 5.18 -6.02 -3.77
N GLY A 53 4.96 -7.25 -4.20
CA GLY A 53 4.80 -8.41 -3.31
C GLY A 53 3.37 -8.64 -2.85
N ARG A 54 3.21 -9.54 -1.88
CA ARG A 54 1.90 -9.89 -1.29
C ARG A 54 1.74 -9.23 0.06
N THR A 55 0.56 -8.70 0.29
CA THR A 55 0.13 -8.14 1.56
C THR A 55 -0.39 -9.24 2.50
N LEU A 56 -0.43 -8.96 3.79
CA LEU A 56 -0.90 -9.89 4.82
C LEU A 56 -2.32 -10.40 4.50
N TRP A 57 -3.24 -9.52 4.10
CA TRP A 57 -4.61 -9.91 3.77
C TRP A 57 -4.72 -10.73 2.49
N GLN A 58 -3.85 -10.50 1.49
CA GLN A 58 -3.76 -11.39 0.33
C GLN A 58 -3.28 -12.78 0.76
N LEU A 59 -2.24 -12.87 1.59
CA LEU A 59 -1.73 -14.16 2.09
C LEU A 59 -2.79 -14.92 2.89
N LEU A 60 -3.53 -14.23 3.75
CA LEU A 60 -4.63 -14.83 4.51
C LEU A 60 -5.75 -15.33 3.58
N SER A 61 -6.15 -14.51 2.61
CA SER A 61 -7.19 -14.86 1.64
C SER A 61 -6.79 -16.04 0.75
N GLU A 62 -5.54 -16.07 0.27
CA GLU A 62 -4.93 -17.20 -0.46
C GLU A 62 -4.93 -18.49 0.37
N ALA A 63 -4.73 -18.38 1.69
CA ALA A 63 -4.78 -19.50 2.63
C ALA A 63 -6.21 -19.94 3.01
N GLY A 64 -7.26 -19.31 2.44
CA GLY A 64 -8.65 -19.60 2.77
C GLY A 64 -9.10 -19.03 4.12
N ILE A 65 -8.34 -18.10 4.71
CA ILE A 65 -8.65 -17.44 5.96
C ILE A 65 -9.40 -16.14 5.67
N SER A 66 -10.67 -16.10 6.08
CA SER A 66 -11.51 -14.91 5.91
C SER A 66 -10.96 -13.73 6.70
N ASN A 67 -10.85 -12.57 6.05
CA ASN A 67 -10.36 -11.34 6.64
C ASN A 67 -11.06 -10.10 6.07
N GLY A 68 -10.85 -8.96 6.74
CA GLY A 68 -11.43 -7.67 6.35
C GLY A 68 -10.43 -6.54 6.53
N VAL A 69 -10.28 -5.69 5.52
CA VAL A 69 -9.41 -4.51 5.56
C VAL A 69 -10.25 -3.26 5.33
N ILE A 70 -10.19 -2.29 6.24
CA ILE A 70 -11.03 -1.09 6.18
C ILE A 70 -10.15 0.16 6.34
N ASN A 71 -10.24 1.07 5.37
CA ASN A 71 -9.60 2.40 5.41
C ASN A 71 -8.08 2.36 5.67
N MET A 72 -7.43 1.24 5.37
CA MET A 72 -5.98 1.10 5.51
C MET A 72 -5.29 1.92 4.43
N PRO A 73 -4.37 2.85 4.75
CA PRO A 73 -3.63 3.58 3.74
C PRO A 73 -2.88 2.66 2.78
N MET A 74 -2.64 3.16 1.57
CA MET A 74 -2.01 2.42 0.46
C MET A 74 -2.81 1.20 -0.01
N THR A 75 -4.13 1.20 0.14
CA THR A 75 -5.01 0.12 -0.36
C THR A 75 -5.98 0.55 -1.46
N TYR A 76 -5.92 1.81 -1.91
CA TYR A 76 -6.56 2.19 -3.16
C TYR A 76 -5.68 1.78 -4.36
N PRO A 77 -6.25 1.24 -5.45
CA PRO A 77 -7.63 0.78 -5.58
C PRO A 77 -7.87 -0.50 -4.76
N ALA A 78 -9.10 -0.67 -4.26
CA ALA A 78 -9.47 -1.88 -3.53
C ALA A 78 -9.25 -3.12 -4.41
N GLN A 79 -8.66 -4.14 -3.83
CA GLN A 79 -8.37 -5.42 -4.48
C GLN A 79 -9.46 -6.44 -4.16
N ALA A 80 -9.72 -7.33 -5.11
CA ALA A 80 -10.59 -8.47 -4.88
C ALA A 80 -9.85 -9.52 -4.03
N LEU A 81 -10.45 -9.91 -2.90
CA LEU A 81 -9.90 -10.90 -1.97
C LEU A 81 -10.89 -12.06 -1.81
N PRO A 82 -10.61 -13.27 -2.33
CA PRO A 82 -11.48 -14.42 -2.16
C PRO A 82 -11.86 -14.69 -0.69
N GLY A 83 -13.15 -14.83 -0.40
CA GLY A 83 -13.68 -15.09 0.95
C GLY A 83 -13.44 -13.97 1.97
N SER A 84 -13.04 -12.78 1.50
CA SER A 84 -12.63 -11.64 2.32
C SER A 84 -13.14 -10.34 1.70
N PHE A 85 -12.96 -9.21 2.38
CA PHE A 85 -13.39 -7.91 1.85
C PHE A 85 -12.37 -6.80 2.10
N GLN A 86 -12.37 -5.80 1.23
CA GLN A 86 -11.53 -4.62 1.36
C GLN A 86 -12.32 -3.34 1.06
N ILE A 87 -12.27 -2.39 1.99
CA ILE A 87 -12.70 -1.00 1.81
C ILE A 87 -11.42 -0.17 1.73
N ALA A 88 -11.11 0.35 0.54
CA ALA A 88 -9.85 1.05 0.29
C ALA A 88 -9.71 2.33 1.14
N GLY A 89 -8.51 2.52 1.67
CA GLY A 89 -8.05 3.77 2.25
C GLY A 89 -7.30 4.65 1.25
N ILE A 90 -6.84 5.81 1.71
CA ILE A 90 -6.05 6.78 0.94
C ILE A 90 -4.78 6.17 0.31
N PRO A 91 -4.22 6.74 -0.77
CA PRO A 91 -4.67 7.94 -1.48
C PRO A 91 -5.72 7.64 -2.55
N TYR A 92 -6.80 8.41 -2.56
CA TYR A 92 -7.81 8.38 -3.63
C TYR A 92 -7.30 9.17 -4.84
N PRO A 93 -7.65 8.78 -6.09
CA PRO A 93 -7.33 9.59 -7.25
C PRO A 93 -7.99 10.97 -7.12
N GLY A 94 -7.34 12.00 -7.67
CA GLY A 94 -8.04 13.25 -7.93
C GLY A 94 -9.27 12.99 -8.80
N GLY A 95 -10.47 13.22 -8.26
CA GLY A 95 -11.74 13.06 -8.99
C GLY A 95 -12.70 12.00 -8.45
N SER A 96 -12.38 11.26 -7.37
CA SER A 96 -13.40 10.43 -6.70
C SER A 96 -14.47 11.32 -6.04
N PRO A 97 -15.78 11.07 -6.23
CA PRO A 97 -16.82 11.79 -5.50
C PRO A 97 -16.58 11.63 -4.00
N ARG A 98 -16.58 12.76 -3.28
CA ARG A 98 -16.56 12.76 -1.81
C ARG A 98 -17.86 12.23 -1.25
#